data_AF-A0A7X7UN86-F1
#
_entry.id   AF-A0A7X7UN86-F1
#
_cell.length_a   1.000
_cell.length_b   1.000
_cell.length_c   1.000
_cell.angle_alpha   90.00
_cell.angle_beta   90.00
_cell.angle_gamma   90.00
#
_symmetry.space_group_name_H-M   'P 1'
#
loop_
_entity.id
_entity.type
_entity.pdbx_description
1 polymer ?
#
loop_
_entity_poly.entity_id
_entity_poly.type
_entity_poly.pdbx_seq_one_letter_code
_entity_poly.pdbx_strand_id
1 'polypeptide(L)'
;TTLNLTYGSASYVYEEMNLDSIQVQIPVTDGMVSFADVQQAYEILLADIKAQYHGLNAESKHFIYCNLKPSENQLKSGLETWELVSGVGAGPINLFNFGPNDYWKWGLGWMNMGGYCGGPYAGTHTDSDAAIEIAKKVRLRKPVIIGHYSYISPFASVEIFPEEYRNPNDPIVDNIRDFLLFRSVKWLPNYTQCIPPDDMNFYLSGTETIIYNLAKPSGLHFIDLELIGDYLMVPDFGHINHHGIINYGTLIVNPEPPLDL
;
A
#
# COMPACT_ATOMS: atom_id res chain seq x y z
N THR A 1 17.25 -9.93 -3.24
CA THR A 1 17.62 -8.67 -2.59
C THR A 1 16.71 -7.60 -3.14
N THR A 2 15.73 -7.15 -2.36
CA THR A 2 14.82 -6.08 -2.79
C THR A 2 15.57 -4.77 -2.69
N LEU A 3 15.60 -3.98 -3.77
CA LEU A 3 16.21 -2.67 -3.76
C LEU A 3 15.09 -1.62 -3.67
N ASN A 4 14.98 -0.98 -2.51
CA ASN A 4 14.02 0.08 -2.27
C ASN A 4 14.76 1.41 -2.19
N LEU A 5 14.83 2.13 -3.31
CA LEU A 5 15.20 3.53 -3.28
C LEU A 5 13.98 4.31 -2.80
N THR A 6 14.11 5.08 -1.73
CA THR A 6 12.99 5.90 -1.26
C THR A 6 13.48 7.30 -0.97
N TYR A 7 13.32 8.20 -1.93
CA TYR A 7 13.64 9.61 -1.75
C TYR A 7 12.42 10.30 -1.16
N GLY A 8 12.59 11.15 -0.14
CA GLY A 8 11.52 11.97 0.41
C GLY A 8 12.03 13.34 0.81
N SER A 9 11.25 14.39 0.53
CA SER A 9 11.51 15.75 1.02
C SER A 9 10.29 16.23 1.81
N ALA A 10 10.53 16.69 3.05
CA ALA A 10 9.52 17.28 3.93
C ALA A 10 9.10 18.70 3.50
N SER A 11 9.67 19.22 2.42
CA SER A 11 9.47 20.62 2.01
C SER A 11 8.22 20.84 1.15
N TYR A 12 7.51 19.76 0.80
CA TYR A 12 6.41 19.81 -0.15
C TYR A 12 5.17 19.07 0.35
N VAL A 13 4.05 19.43 -0.25
CA VAL A 13 2.69 19.15 0.19
C VAL A 13 2.14 17.99 -0.69
N TYR A 14 1.58 16.93 -0.08
CA TYR A 14 1.14 15.66 -0.69
C TYR A 14 -0.38 15.40 -0.55
N GLU A 15 -1.14 15.22 -1.64
CA GLU A 15 -2.57 14.81 -1.62
C GLU A 15 -2.83 13.47 -2.33
N GLU A 16 -2.05 13.18 -3.37
CA GLU A 16 -2.21 12.02 -4.23
C GLU A 16 -0.84 11.39 -4.50
N MET A 17 -0.77 10.06 -4.54
CA MET A 17 0.40 9.32 -4.99
C MET A 17 0.07 8.74 -6.35
N ASN A 18 0.59 9.37 -7.41
CA ASN A 18 0.49 8.80 -8.76
C ASN A 18 1.46 7.63 -8.83
N LEU A 19 0.93 6.42 -8.83
CA LEU A 19 1.74 5.22 -8.98
C LEU A 19 1.95 4.95 -10.47
N ASP A 20 3.20 4.81 -10.87
CA ASP A 20 3.61 4.29 -12.17
C ASP A 20 4.36 2.99 -11.96
N SER A 21 4.25 2.07 -12.90
CA SER A 21 4.99 0.82 -12.82
C SER A 21 5.85 0.56 -14.05
N ILE A 22 7.12 0.22 -13.78
CA ILE A 22 8.10 -0.15 -14.79
C ILE A 22 8.36 -1.63 -14.65
N GLN A 23 8.29 -2.34 -15.76
CA GLN A 23 8.49 -3.78 -15.81
C GLN A 23 9.80 -4.11 -16.49
N VAL A 24 10.64 -4.90 -15.84
CA VAL A 24 11.87 -5.45 -16.42
C VAL A 24 11.80 -6.97 -16.45
N GLN A 25 12.25 -7.58 -17.53
CA GLN A 25 12.29 -9.04 -17.67
C GLN A 25 13.68 -9.55 -17.33
N ILE A 26 13.76 -10.46 -16.36
CA ILE A 26 15.02 -11.05 -15.90
C ILE A 26 15.03 -12.55 -16.25
N PRO A 27 16.08 -13.06 -16.91
CA PRO A 27 16.18 -14.48 -17.22
C PRO A 27 16.35 -15.32 -15.95
N VAL A 28 15.54 -16.37 -15.85
CA VAL A 28 15.60 -17.40 -14.82
C VAL A 28 16.12 -18.68 -15.44
N THR A 29 17.13 -19.28 -14.81
CA THR A 29 17.65 -20.60 -15.16
C THR A 29 17.72 -21.47 -13.89
N ASP A 30 17.07 -22.63 -13.93
CA ASP A 30 16.94 -23.56 -12.81
C ASP A 30 16.38 -22.92 -11.52
N GLY A 31 15.40 -22.03 -11.67
CA GLY A 31 14.78 -21.29 -10.56
C GLY A 31 15.70 -20.27 -9.90
N MET A 32 16.84 -19.96 -10.51
CA MET A 32 17.79 -18.97 -10.04
C MET A 32 17.94 -17.84 -11.06
N VAL A 33 18.17 -16.65 -10.52
CA VAL A 33 18.51 -15.44 -11.29
C VAL A 33 19.98 -15.16 -11.08
N SER A 34 20.73 -14.87 -12.14
CA SER A 34 22.14 -14.53 -12.00
C SER A 34 22.30 -13.12 -11.41
N PHE A 35 23.35 -12.92 -10.60
CA PHE A 35 23.62 -11.60 -10.03
C PHE A 35 23.88 -10.54 -11.10
N ALA A 36 24.47 -10.92 -12.24
CA ALA A 36 24.71 -10.02 -13.36
C ALA A 36 23.39 -9.52 -13.97
N ASP A 37 22.39 -10.41 -14.10
CA ASP A 37 21.08 -10.03 -14.63
C ASP A 37 20.32 -9.14 -13.64
N VAL A 38 20.44 -9.40 -12.33
CA VAL A 38 19.89 -8.50 -11.29
C VAL A 38 20.54 -7.12 -11.36
N GLN A 39 21.86 -7.06 -11.54
CA GLN A 39 22.58 -5.79 -11.65
C GLN A 39 22.17 -5.02 -12.91
N GLN A 40 22.03 -5.70 -14.05
CA GLN A 40 21.58 -5.07 -15.28
C GLN A 40 20.14 -4.55 -15.16
N ALA A 41 19.24 -5.35 -14.58
CA ALA A 41 17.88 -4.93 -14.30
C ALA A 41 17.85 -3.71 -13.37
N TYR A 42 18.71 -3.68 -12.34
CA TYR A 42 18.88 -2.53 -11.47
C TYR A 42 19.31 -1.27 -12.22
N GLU A 43 20.30 -1.37 -13.11
CA GLU A 43 20.80 -0.22 -13.88
C GLU A 43 19.72 0.34 -14.83
N ILE A 44 18.92 -0.54 -15.44
CA ILE A 44 17.76 -0.15 -16.28
C ILE A 44 16.72 0.59 -15.45
N LEU A 45 16.29 -0.01 -14.34
CA LEU A 45 15.28 0.58 -13.44
C LEU A 45 15.75 1.93 -12.89
N LEU A 46 17.03 2.03 -12.49
CA LEU A 46 17.61 3.28 -12.00
C LEU A 46 17.64 4.36 -13.10
N ALA A 47 18.02 3.99 -14.32
CA ALA A 47 18.03 4.93 -15.44
C ALA A 47 16.62 5.45 -15.76
N ASP A 48 15.61 4.58 -15.73
CA ASP A 48 14.23 4.98 -16.00
C ASP A 48 13.65 5.85 -14.87
N ILE A 49 13.90 5.50 -13.59
CA ILE A 49 13.53 6.36 -12.44
C ILE A 49 14.14 7.75 -12.59
N LYS A 50 15.43 7.83 -12.97
CA LYS A 50 16.09 9.12 -13.20
C LYS A 50 15.45 9.89 -14.34
N ALA A 51 15.17 9.23 -15.46
CA ALA A 51 14.53 9.85 -16.61
C ALA A 51 13.16 10.42 -16.23
N GLN A 52 12.35 9.65 -15.49
CA GLN A 52 11.07 10.11 -14.96
C GLN A 52 11.27 11.29 -14.02
N TYR A 53 12.16 11.19 -13.02
CA TYR A 53 12.42 12.25 -12.05
C TYR A 53 12.92 13.55 -12.68
N HIS A 54 13.85 13.48 -13.64
CA HIS A 54 14.36 14.65 -14.33
C HIS A 54 13.35 15.25 -15.32
N GLY A 55 12.42 14.44 -15.83
CA GLY A 55 11.31 14.91 -16.67
C GLY A 55 10.26 15.73 -15.92
N LEU A 56 10.20 15.61 -14.58
CA LEU A 56 9.28 16.38 -13.75
C LEU A 56 9.79 17.82 -13.55
N ASN A 57 8.84 18.78 -13.55
CA ASN A 57 9.15 20.14 -13.14
C ASN A 57 9.53 20.18 -11.63
N ALA A 58 10.32 21.17 -11.21
CA ALA A 58 10.86 21.22 -9.85
C ALA A 58 9.76 21.19 -8.75
N GLU A 59 8.58 21.73 -9.06
CA GLU A 59 7.42 21.75 -8.17
C GLU A 59 6.69 20.41 -8.07
N SER A 60 6.94 19.46 -8.99
CA SER A 60 6.40 18.08 -8.98
C SER A 60 7.45 17.03 -8.62
N LYS A 61 8.70 17.42 -8.32
CA LYS A 61 9.74 16.54 -7.78
C LYS A 61 9.50 16.25 -6.30
N HIS A 62 8.71 15.22 -6.03
CA HIS A 62 8.32 14.82 -4.68
C HIS A 62 8.76 13.38 -4.39
N PHE A 63 8.48 12.90 -3.17
CA PHE A 63 8.86 11.56 -2.68
C PHE A 63 8.72 10.48 -3.75
N ILE A 64 9.82 9.78 -4.08
CA ILE A 64 9.84 8.61 -4.97
C ILE A 64 9.95 7.40 -4.07
N TYR A 65 8.90 6.59 -4.02
CA TYR A 65 8.98 5.22 -3.54
C TYR A 65 9.41 4.32 -4.70
N CYS A 66 10.13 3.24 -4.41
CA CYS A 66 10.45 2.20 -5.38
C CYS A 66 10.27 0.87 -4.66
N ASN A 67 9.31 0.07 -5.11
CA ASN A 67 9.15 -1.31 -4.67
C ASN A 67 9.46 -2.23 -5.83
N LEU A 68 10.45 -3.09 -5.67
CA LEU A 68 10.80 -4.08 -6.68
C LEU A 68 10.25 -5.45 -6.26
N LYS A 69 9.23 -5.94 -6.97
CA LYS A 69 8.63 -7.26 -6.70
C LYS A 69 8.71 -8.17 -7.94
N PRO A 70 8.98 -9.48 -7.77
CA PRO A 70 8.77 -10.44 -8.86
C PRO A 70 7.26 -10.52 -9.17
N SER A 71 6.89 -10.51 -10.45
CA SER A 71 5.52 -10.67 -10.91
C SER A 71 5.16 -12.16 -10.86
N GLU A 72 4.51 -12.61 -9.79
CA GLU A 72 3.75 -13.87 -9.58
C GLU A 72 4.12 -15.19 -10.30
N ASN A 73 5.29 -15.33 -10.92
CA ASN A 73 5.65 -16.47 -11.76
C ASN A 73 6.91 -17.12 -11.19
N GLN A 74 6.73 -18.15 -10.36
CA GLN A 74 7.82 -19.02 -9.90
C GLN A 74 8.32 -19.90 -11.06
N LEU A 75 9.00 -19.29 -12.03
CA LEU A 75 9.50 -19.98 -13.21
C LEU A 75 10.73 -20.82 -12.85
N LYS A 76 10.76 -22.08 -13.29
CA LYS A 76 11.98 -22.89 -13.26
C LYS A 76 12.96 -22.48 -14.37
N SER A 77 12.45 -21.98 -15.48
CA SER A 77 13.22 -21.39 -16.56
C SER A 77 12.34 -20.45 -17.37
N GLY A 78 12.90 -19.36 -17.89
CA GLY A 78 12.16 -18.37 -18.68
C GLY A 78 12.54 -16.93 -18.34
N LEU A 79 11.62 -16.00 -18.56
CA LEU A 79 11.76 -14.59 -18.19
C LEU A 79 10.79 -14.27 -17.06
N GLU A 80 11.31 -13.91 -15.90
CA GLU A 80 10.52 -13.39 -14.78
C GLU A 80 10.36 -11.89 -14.95
N THR A 81 9.13 -11.38 -14.88
CA THR A 81 8.91 -9.94 -14.90
C THR A 81 9.06 -9.41 -13.49
N TRP A 82 9.83 -8.35 -13.33
CA TRP A 82 10.02 -7.65 -12.08
C TRP A 82 9.36 -6.29 -12.23
N GLU A 83 8.47 -5.96 -11.31
CA GLU A 83 7.73 -4.71 -11.32
C GLU A 83 8.37 -3.76 -10.31
N LEU A 84 8.75 -2.59 -10.79
CA LEU A 84 9.10 -1.43 -9.99
C LEU A 84 7.85 -0.54 -9.92
N VAL A 85 7.26 -0.42 -8.73
CA VAL A 85 6.23 0.59 -8.48
C VAL A 85 6.91 1.85 -7.96
N SER A 86 6.76 2.94 -8.70
CA SER A 86 7.16 4.27 -8.26
C SER A 86 5.97 5.18 -8.08
N GLY A 87 6.12 6.26 -7.31
CA GLY A 87 5.08 7.27 -7.34
C GLY A 87 5.53 8.62 -6.87
N VAL A 88 4.73 9.64 -7.22
CA VAL A 88 4.97 11.04 -6.89
C VAL A 88 3.77 11.67 -6.22
N GLY A 89 4.05 12.54 -5.25
CA GLY A 89 3.06 13.39 -4.59
C GLY A 89 2.48 14.45 -5.53
N ALA A 90 1.16 14.66 -5.53
CA ALA A 90 0.49 15.81 -6.14
C ALA A 90 -0.55 16.43 -5.19
N GLY A 91 -0.69 17.76 -5.18
CA GLY A 91 -1.80 18.47 -4.53
C GLY A 91 -1.56 18.97 -3.08
N PRO A 92 -2.46 19.81 -2.52
CA PRO A 92 -2.46 20.23 -1.11
C PRO A 92 -2.51 19.04 -0.11
N ILE A 93 -2.07 19.20 1.15
CA ILE A 93 -2.13 18.08 2.10
C ILE A 93 -3.53 18.04 2.67
N ASN A 94 -4.37 17.15 2.17
CA ASN A 94 -5.59 16.76 2.85
C ASN A 94 -5.31 15.53 3.75
N LEU A 95 -4.54 15.71 4.85
CA LEU A 95 -4.36 14.68 5.91
C LEU A 95 -5.70 14.25 6.57
N PHE A 96 -6.80 14.89 6.16
CA PHE A 96 -8.09 14.75 6.78
C PHE A 96 -8.62 13.32 6.67
N ASN A 97 -9.36 13.00 7.72
CA ASN A 97 -10.26 11.88 7.80
C ASN A 97 -11.17 11.82 6.57
N PHE A 98 -11.69 10.63 6.29
CA PHE A 98 -12.80 10.44 5.37
C PHE A 98 -13.95 11.36 5.78
N GLY A 99 -14.44 12.15 4.82
CA GLY A 99 -15.47 13.14 4.99
C GLY A 99 -16.87 12.54 5.01
N PRO A 100 -17.91 13.33 5.33
CA PRO A 100 -19.27 12.83 5.56
C PRO A 100 -19.95 12.17 4.33
N ASN A 101 -19.34 12.26 3.14
CA ASN A 101 -19.85 11.64 1.91
C ASN A 101 -19.04 10.41 1.47
N ASP A 102 -18.02 10.00 2.23
CA ASP A 102 -17.08 8.93 1.90
C ASP A 102 -17.61 7.54 2.27
N TYR A 103 -18.76 7.20 1.70
CA TYR A 103 -19.35 5.87 1.78
C TYR A 103 -18.75 4.98 0.73
N TRP A 104 -17.76 4.16 1.10
CA TRP A 104 -17.03 3.32 0.16
C TRP A 104 -17.51 1.89 0.19
N LYS A 105 -17.61 1.27 -1.00
CA LYS A 105 -17.71 -0.18 -1.05
C LYS A 105 -16.41 -0.80 -0.56
N TRP A 106 -16.57 -1.95 0.04
CA TRP A 106 -15.50 -2.63 0.75
C TRP A 106 -14.32 -3.11 -0.14
N GLY A 107 -14.51 -3.45 -1.43
CA GLY A 107 -13.43 -4.01 -2.26
C GLY A 107 -13.74 -4.20 -3.75
N LEU A 108 -12.71 -4.14 -4.60
CA LEU A 108 -12.71 -4.37 -6.06
C LEU A 108 -12.66 -5.84 -6.49
N GLY A 109 -12.82 -6.81 -5.56
CA GLY A 109 -12.75 -8.25 -5.85
C GLY A 109 -13.69 -8.74 -6.95
N TRP A 110 -13.82 -10.07 -7.17
CA TRP A 110 -14.46 -10.74 -8.33
C TRP A 110 -15.74 -10.15 -8.96
N MET A 111 -16.53 -9.35 -8.23
CA MET A 111 -17.73 -8.67 -8.72
C MET A 111 -17.50 -7.20 -9.15
N ASN A 112 -16.25 -6.72 -9.17
CA ASN A 112 -15.86 -5.32 -9.39
C ASN A 112 -16.75 -4.35 -8.59
N MET A 113 -16.83 -4.60 -7.29
CA MET A 113 -17.71 -3.89 -6.38
C MET A 113 -17.04 -2.60 -5.88
N GLY A 114 -16.36 -1.86 -6.75
CA GLY A 114 -15.72 -0.59 -6.42
C GLY A 114 -16.68 0.59 -6.34
N GLY A 115 -16.14 1.69 -5.85
CA GLY A 115 -16.73 3.01 -5.83
C GLY A 115 -17.56 3.33 -4.60
N TYR A 116 -18.10 4.54 -4.63
CA TYR A 116 -18.98 5.02 -3.57
C TYR A 116 -20.29 4.22 -3.59
N CYS A 117 -20.75 3.77 -2.43
CA CYS A 117 -22.02 3.06 -2.25
C CYS A 117 -23.16 3.93 -1.70
N GLY A 118 -22.85 5.14 -1.24
CA GLY A 118 -23.80 6.04 -0.60
C GLY A 118 -23.45 7.50 -0.80
N GLY A 119 -24.32 8.38 -0.29
CA GLY A 119 -24.14 9.82 -0.40
C GLY A 119 -24.32 10.38 -1.82
N PRO A 120 -23.92 11.64 -2.06
CA PRO A 120 -24.10 12.32 -3.34
C PRO A 120 -23.24 11.75 -4.47
N TYR A 121 -22.24 10.92 -4.15
CA TYR A 121 -21.30 10.34 -5.12
C TYR A 121 -21.55 8.86 -5.40
N ALA A 122 -22.64 8.28 -4.88
CA ALA A 122 -22.95 6.86 -5.05
C ALA A 122 -22.87 6.42 -6.53
N GLY A 123 -22.16 5.31 -6.79
CA GLY A 123 -21.95 4.75 -8.13
C GLY A 123 -20.79 5.36 -8.92
N THR A 124 -20.04 6.30 -8.34
CA THR A 124 -18.82 6.88 -8.97
C THR A 124 -17.54 6.25 -8.42
N HIS A 125 -16.40 6.54 -9.04
CA HIS A 125 -15.05 6.06 -8.64
C HIS A 125 -14.95 4.53 -8.56
N THR A 126 -15.56 3.85 -9.53
CA THR A 126 -15.67 2.38 -9.56
C THR A 126 -14.35 1.65 -9.79
N ASP A 127 -13.28 2.40 -10.06
CA ASP A 127 -11.88 1.97 -10.18
C ASP A 127 -11.13 2.00 -8.84
N SER A 128 -11.79 2.39 -7.75
CA SER A 128 -11.24 2.37 -6.39
C SER A 128 -12.21 1.72 -5.39
N ASP A 129 -11.74 1.45 -4.19
CA ASP A 129 -12.53 0.89 -3.09
C ASP A 129 -12.01 1.35 -1.71
N ALA A 130 -12.69 0.94 -0.66
CA ALA A 130 -12.32 1.28 0.71
C ALA A 130 -10.88 0.84 1.09
N ALA A 131 -10.44 -0.33 0.65
CA ALA A 131 -9.10 -0.83 0.97
C ALA A 131 -8.02 0.05 0.31
N ILE A 132 -8.21 0.38 -0.97
CA ILE A 132 -7.33 1.26 -1.74
C ILE A 132 -7.29 2.65 -1.11
N GLU A 133 -8.43 3.24 -0.78
CA GLU A 133 -8.49 4.58 -0.23
C GLU A 133 -7.91 4.66 1.19
N ILE A 134 -8.09 3.63 2.02
CA ILE A 134 -7.43 3.53 3.32
C ILE A 134 -5.90 3.45 3.11
N ALA A 135 -5.43 2.57 2.24
CA ALA A 135 -3.99 2.45 1.96
C ALA A 135 -3.38 3.75 1.42
N LYS A 136 -4.07 4.45 0.51
CA LYS A 136 -3.67 5.79 0.04
C LYS A 136 -3.51 6.77 1.20
N LYS A 137 -4.49 6.87 2.10
CA LYS A 137 -4.40 7.78 3.26
C LYS A 137 -3.32 7.38 4.26
N VAL A 138 -3.11 6.09 4.52
CA VAL A 138 -1.99 5.60 5.36
C VAL A 138 -0.64 6.07 4.80
N ARG A 139 -0.44 5.96 3.48
CA ARG A 139 0.79 6.42 2.82
C ARG A 139 0.98 7.93 2.93
N LEU A 140 -0.09 8.71 2.74
CA LEU A 140 -0.06 10.17 2.88
C LEU A 140 0.21 10.62 4.33
N ARG A 141 -0.20 9.82 5.31
CA ARG A 141 0.04 10.06 6.75
C ARG A 141 1.36 9.50 7.25
N LYS A 142 2.13 8.84 6.40
CA LYS A 142 3.46 8.34 6.74
C LYS A 142 4.34 9.51 7.20
N PRO A 143 4.96 9.43 8.39
CA PRO A 143 5.84 10.49 8.86
C PRO A 143 6.96 10.76 7.87
N VAL A 144 7.10 12.01 7.43
CA VAL A 144 8.21 12.43 6.58
C VAL A 144 9.43 12.67 7.46
N ILE A 145 10.51 11.95 7.18
CA ILE A 145 11.77 12.11 7.90
C ILE A 145 12.50 13.34 7.34
N ILE A 146 13.00 14.20 8.22
CA ILE A 146 13.77 15.38 7.83
C ILE A 146 15.13 14.94 7.27
N GLY A 147 15.50 15.50 6.12
CA GLY A 147 16.72 15.14 5.39
C GLY A 147 16.49 14.07 4.34
N HIS A 148 17.54 13.67 3.62
CA HIS A 148 17.41 12.54 2.69
C HIS A 148 17.46 11.23 3.46
N TYR A 149 16.75 10.23 2.96
CA TYR A 149 16.75 8.90 3.55
C TYR A 149 16.65 7.80 2.51
N SER A 150 16.90 6.57 2.93
CA SER A 150 16.67 5.35 2.13
C SER A 150 16.29 4.20 3.06
N TYR A 151 15.72 3.12 2.48
CA TYR A 151 15.48 1.88 3.20
C TYR A 151 16.42 0.80 2.68
N ILE A 152 17.12 0.14 3.60
CA ILE A 152 18.05 -0.95 3.29
C ILE A 152 17.66 -2.23 4.03
N SER A 153 18.29 -3.33 3.62
CA SER A 153 18.21 -4.63 4.28
C SER A 153 18.61 -4.53 5.77
N PRO A 154 17.97 -5.31 6.67
CA PRO A 154 16.92 -6.30 6.41
C PRO A 154 15.57 -5.67 6.03
N PHE A 155 14.85 -6.37 5.15
CA PHE A 155 13.45 -6.12 4.84
C PHE A 155 12.57 -7.17 5.51
N ALA A 156 11.36 -6.77 5.87
CA ALA A 156 10.34 -7.70 6.34
C ALA A 156 9.02 -7.36 5.66
N SER A 157 8.32 -8.40 5.21
CA SER A 157 6.93 -8.31 4.77
C SER A 157 6.08 -9.04 5.79
N VAL A 158 5.04 -8.37 6.29
CA VAL A 158 4.13 -8.89 7.29
C VAL A 158 2.73 -8.90 6.69
N GLU A 159 2.19 -10.09 6.47
CA GLU A 159 0.78 -10.26 6.14
C GLU A 159 -0.08 -9.92 7.37
N ILE A 160 -1.20 -9.24 7.13
CA ILE A 160 -2.15 -8.85 8.17
C ILE A 160 -3.56 -9.30 7.78
N PHE A 161 -4.23 -9.96 8.71
CA PHE A 161 -5.63 -10.37 8.58
C PHE A 161 -6.46 -9.80 9.74
N PRO A 162 -7.73 -9.43 9.53
CA PRO A 162 -8.54 -8.84 10.60
C PRO A 162 -8.59 -9.70 11.86
N GLU A 163 -8.69 -11.03 11.70
CA GLU A 163 -8.79 -11.99 12.80
C GLU A 163 -7.63 -11.92 13.81
N GLU A 164 -6.48 -11.39 13.40
CA GLU A 164 -5.29 -11.23 14.25
C GLU A 164 -5.34 -9.96 15.09
N TYR A 165 -6.19 -9.00 14.73
CA TYR A 165 -6.23 -7.64 15.30
C TYR A 165 -7.64 -7.28 15.79
N ARG A 166 -8.16 -8.06 16.74
CA ARG A 166 -9.46 -7.77 17.38
C ARG A 166 -9.45 -6.40 18.05
N ASN A 167 -10.54 -5.65 17.91
CA ASN A 167 -10.73 -4.39 18.61
C ASN A 167 -10.94 -4.66 20.11
N PRO A 168 -10.01 -4.25 21.00
CA PRO A 168 -10.14 -4.54 22.43
C PRO A 168 -11.28 -3.75 23.11
N ASN A 169 -11.77 -2.70 22.45
CA ASN A 169 -12.85 -1.86 22.95
C ASN A 169 -14.24 -2.35 22.51
N ASP A 170 -14.31 -3.44 21.74
CA ASP A 170 -15.56 -4.05 21.32
C ASP A 170 -15.63 -5.54 21.72
N PRO A 171 -16.35 -5.84 22.82
CA PRO A 171 -16.49 -7.21 23.30
C PRO A 171 -17.54 -8.01 22.52
N ILE A 172 -18.44 -7.33 21.78
CA ILE A 172 -19.52 -7.95 21.02
C ILE A 172 -18.96 -8.37 19.66
N VAL A 173 -19.60 -9.34 19.00
CA VAL A 173 -19.24 -9.77 17.65
C VAL A 173 -20.48 -9.57 16.78
N ASP A 174 -20.55 -8.42 16.11
CA ASP A 174 -21.75 -7.97 15.40
C ASP A 174 -21.47 -7.17 14.13
N ASN A 175 -20.27 -7.34 13.54
CA ASN A 175 -19.73 -6.60 12.39
C ASN A 175 -19.46 -5.11 12.62
N ILE A 176 -19.75 -4.53 13.79
CA ILE A 176 -19.49 -3.11 14.04
C ILE A 176 -18.12 -2.96 14.68
N ARG A 177 -17.07 -2.77 13.87
CA ARG A 177 -15.72 -2.49 14.38
C ARG A 177 -15.17 -3.61 15.30
N ASP A 178 -15.60 -4.86 15.08
CA ASP A 178 -15.12 -6.06 15.79
C ASP A 178 -13.57 -6.18 15.74
N PHE A 179 -12.95 -5.70 14.66
CA PHE A 179 -11.52 -5.77 14.35
C PHE A 179 -10.98 -4.42 13.91
N LEU A 180 -9.67 -4.20 14.05
CA LEU A 180 -8.99 -2.98 13.59
C LEU A 180 -8.85 -2.88 12.07
N LEU A 181 -9.05 -3.99 11.35
CA LEU A 181 -9.24 -4.05 9.90
C LEU A 181 -10.70 -4.36 9.58
N PHE A 182 -11.17 -3.92 8.42
CA PHE A 182 -12.55 -4.19 8.02
C PHE A 182 -12.81 -5.68 7.89
N ARG A 183 -13.92 -6.12 8.49
CA ARG A 183 -14.46 -7.46 8.36
C ARG A 183 -15.96 -7.40 8.56
N SER A 184 -16.71 -8.00 7.65
CA SER A 184 -18.16 -8.06 7.71
C SER A 184 -18.65 -9.40 7.19
N VAL A 185 -19.50 -10.04 7.99
CA VAL A 185 -19.87 -11.43 7.86
C VAL A 185 -21.38 -11.55 7.81
N LYS A 186 -21.89 -12.22 6.77
CA LYS A 186 -23.31 -12.20 6.40
C LYS A 186 -24.28 -12.76 7.46
N TRP A 187 -23.81 -13.69 8.30
CA TRP A 187 -24.65 -14.31 9.34
C TRP A 187 -24.60 -13.60 10.69
N LEU A 188 -23.78 -12.56 10.83
CA LEU A 188 -23.77 -11.69 12.00
C LEU A 188 -24.71 -10.49 11.75
N PRO A 189 -25.22 -9.84 12.80
CA PRO A 189 -25.94 -8.57 12.69
C PRO A 189 -25.13 -7.51 11.93
N ASN A 190 -25.78 -6.44 11.47
CA ASN A 190 -25.13 -5.28 10.85
C ASN A 190 -24.21 -5.59 9.65
N TYR A 191 -24.42 -6.72 8.95
CA TYR A 191 -23.70 -7.00 7.73
C TYR A 191 -23.88 -5.86 6.72
N THR A 192 -22.77 -5.24 6.35
CA THR A 192 -22.75 -4.17 5.35
C THR A 192 -21.64 -4.41 4.34
N GLN A 193 -21.93 -4.09 3.08
CA GLN A 193 -20.96 -4.00 1.99
C GLN A 193 -20.53 -2.55 1.72
N CYS A 194 -21.14 -1.60 2.44
CA CYS A 194 -20.94 -0.17 2.32
C CYS A 194 -20.40 0.36 3.65
N ILE A 195 -19.15 0.80 3.66
CA ILE A 195 -18.47 1.25 4.86
C ILE A 195 -18.75 2.76 5.02
N PRO A 196 -19.44 3.19 6.08
CA PRO A 196 -19.72 4.61 6.29
C PRO A 196 -18.44 5.37 6.70
N PRO A 197 -18.42 6.70 6.51
CA PRO A 197 -17.23 7.52 6.80
C PRO A 197 -16.63 7.35 8.20
N ASP A 198 -17.47 7.24 9.23
CA ASP A 198 -16.98 7.07 10.61
C ASP A 198 -16.24 5.74 10.78
N ASP A 199 -16.70 4.69 10.09
CA ASP A 199 -16.04 3.38 10.09
C ASP A 199 -14.80 3.38 9.20
N MET A 200 -14.82 4.06 8.06
CA MET A 200 -13.63 4.29 7.23
C MET A 200 -12.50 4.93 8.04
N ASN A 201 -12.84 5.93 8.88
CA ASN A 201 -11.88 6.59 9.77
C ASN A 201 -11.40 5.70 10.91
N PHE A 202 -12.28 4.86 11.45
CA PHE A 202 -11.90 3.85 12.42
C PHE A 202 -10.89 2.86 11.82
N TYR A 203 -11.17 2.30 10.63
CA TYR A 203 -10.27 1.34 9.97
C TYR A 203 -8.97 1.98 9.49
N LEU A 204 -8.98 3.26 9.08
CA LEU A 204 -7.74 4.01 8.82
C LEU A 204 -6.86 4.07 10.06
N SER A 205 -7.42 4.48 11.19
CA SER A 205 -6.70 4.56 12.47
C SER A 205 -6.27 3.18 12.98
N GLY A 206 -7.11 2.17 12.79
CA GLY A 206 -6.83 0.78 13.11
C GLY A 206 -5.66 0.23 12.30
N THR A 207 -5.65 0.48 10.99
CA THR A 207 -4.56 0.10 10.08
C THR A 207 -3.24 0.77 10.48
N GLU A 208 -3.26 2.08 10.79
CA GLU A 208 -2.08 2.79 11.31
C GLU A 208 -1.60 2.19 12.63
N THR A 209 -2.51 1.83 13.53
CA THR A 209 -2.17 1.19 14.81
C THR A 209 -1.48 -0.15 14.58
N ILE A 210 -1.95 -0.95 13.63
CA ILE A 210 -1.32 -2.21 13.26
C ILE A 210 0.09 -1.96 12.74
N ILE A 211 0.25 -1.06 11.77
CA ILE A 211 1.54 -0.75 11.13
C ILE A 211 2.58 -0.23 12.12
N TYR A 212 2.21 0.71 12.99
CA TYR A 212 3.19 1.39 13.81
C TYR A 212 3.42 0.74 15.17
N ASN A 213 2.45 -0.05 15.67
CA ASN A 213 2.49 -0.55 17.05
C ASN A 213 2.37 -2.08 17.19
N LEU A 214 1.52 -2.74 16.40
CA LEU A 214 1.20 -4.17 16.64
C LEU A 214 2.00 -5.13 15.77
N ALA A 215 2.14 -4.83 14.47
CA ALA A 215 2.82 -5.67 13.49
C ALA A 215 4.28 -5.25 13.25
N LYS A 216 4.72 -4.13 13.84
CA LYS A 216 6.03 -3.53 13.56
C LYS A 216 7.19 -4.40 14.08
N PRO A 217 8.08 -4.90 13.19
CA PRO A 217 9.28 -5.59 13.63
C PRO A 217 10.26 -4.64 14.34
N SER A 218 10.97 -5.16 15.35
CA SER A 218 11.94 -4.37 16.10
C SER A 218 13.05 -3.82 15.20
N GLY A 219 13.32 -2.52 15.31
CA GLY A 219 14.36 -1.83 14.55
C GLY A 219 14.02 -1.53 13.09
N LEU A 220 12.87 -1.96 12.57
CA LEU A 220 12.46 -1.67 11.20
C LEU A 220 11.44 -0.53 11.14
N HIS A 221 11.38 0.12 9.99
CA HIS A 221 10.52 1.26 9.72
C HIS A 221 9.56 0.95 8.58
N PHE A 222 8.34 1.45 8.68
CA PHE A 222 7.30 1.29 7.67
C PHE A 222 7.78 1.86 6.33
N ILE A 223 7.69 1.04 5.28
CA ILE A 223 7.97 1.40 3.91
C ILE A 223 6.66 1.71 3.19
N ASP A 224 5.78 0.70 3.11
CA ASP A 224 4.54 0.76 2.35
C ASP A 224 3.55 -0.33 2.81
N LEU A 225 2.28 -0.15 2.46
CA LEU A 225 1.18 -1.09 2.71
C LEU A 225 0.46 -1.35 1.39
N GLU A 226 0.25 -2.62 1.06
CA GLU A 226 -0.80 -3.04 0.13
C GLU A 226 -2.00 -3.54 0.94
N LEU A 227 -3.20 -3.04 0.64
CA LEU A 227 -4.44 -3.44 1.30
C LEU A 227 -5.46 -3.85 0.24
N ILE A 228 -6.08 -5.01 0.42
CA ILE A 228 -6.92 -5.68 -0.56
C ILE A 228 -8.27 -5.99 0.08
N GLY A 229 -9.36 -5.66 -0.63
CA GLY A 229 -10.69 -6.17 -0.29
C GLY A 229 -10.90 -7.56 -0.88
N ASP A 230 -10.95 -8.58 -0.01
CA ASP A 230 -11.27 -9.97 -0.40
C ASP A 230 -12.70 -10.45 -0.07
N TYR A 231 -13.28 -11.21 -1.01
CA TYR A 231 -14.60 -11.82 -0.88
C TYR A 231 -14.47 -13.33 -0.90
N LEU A 232 -14.65 -13.94 0.27
CA LEU A 232 -14.72 -15.38 0.37
C LEU A 232 -16.17 -15.84 0.19
N MET A 233 -16.46 -16.47 -0.95
CA MET A 233 -17.67 -17.26 -1.15
C MET A 233 -17.44 -18.70 -0.72
N VAL A 234 -18.04 -19.09 0.40
CA VAL A 234 -18.28 -20.49 0.71
C VAL A 234 -19.80 -20.71 0.63
N PRO A 235 -20.32 -21.87 0.18
CA PRO A 235 -21.76 -22.13 0.19
C PRO A 235 -22.33 -21.83 1.59
N ASP A 236 -23.31 -20.92 1.66
CA ASP A 236 -23.94 -20.37 2.87
C ASP A 236 -23.15 -19.38 3.74
N PHE A 237 -21.88 -19.08 3.41
CA PHE A 237 -21.04 -18.14 4.16
C PHE A 237 -20.48 -17.04 3.24
N GLY A 238 -21.05 -15.84 3.34
CA GLY A 238 -20.49 -14.64 2.72
C GLY A 238 -19.63 -13.89 3.72
N HIS A 239 -18.35 -13.76 3.42
CA HIS A 239 -17.38 -13.04 4.24
C HIS A 239 -16.65 -12.03 3.34
N ILE A 240 -16.65 -10.77 3.77
CA ILE A 240 -15.87 -9.70 3.16
C ILE A 240 -14.91 -9.15 4.21
N ASN A 241 -13.68 -8.90 3.81
CA ASN A 241 -12.69 -8.31 4.70
C ASN A 241 -11.64 -7.49 3.93
N HIS A 242 -10.84 -6.75 4.70
CA HIS A 242 -9.57 -6.21 4.25
C HIS A 242 -8.44 -7.03 4.84
N HIS A 243 -7.53 -7.50 3.99
CA HIS A 243 -6.23 -8.03 4.40
C HIS A 243 -5.14 -7.28 3.65
N GLY A 244 -3.89 -7.41 4.09
CA GLY A 244 -2.82 -6.64 3.46
C GLY A 244 -1.43 -7.20 3.72
N ILE A 245 -0.46 -6.55 3.08
CA ILE A 245 0.97 -6.83 3.24
C ILE A 245 1.65 -5.51 3.60
N ILE A 246 2.24 -5.48 4.79
CA ILE A 246 3.05 -4.34 5.25
C ILE A 246 4.51 -4.63 4.98
N ASN A 247 5.18 -3.71 4.30
CA ASN A 247 6.61 -3.78 4.04
C ASN A 247 7.36 -2.87 5.01
N TYR A 248 8.44 -3.39 5.59
CA TYR A 248 9.35 -2.70 6.50
C TYR A 248 10.80 -2.83 6.05
N GLY A 249 11.64 -1.88 6.44
CA GLY A 249 13.08 -1.97 6.25
C GLY A 249 13.87 -1.08 7.21
N THR A 250 15.19 -1.19 7.14
CA THR A 250 16.08 -0.36 7.97
C THR A 250 16.18 1.03 7.36
N LEU A 251 15.76 2.04 8.11
CA LEU A 251 15.84 3.43 7.69
C LEU A 251 17.27 3.96 7.88
N ILE A 252 17.85 4.54 6.83
CA ILE A 252 19.10 5.29 6.89
C ILE A 252 18.81 6.73 6.51
N VAL A 253 19.18 7.67 7.39
CA VAL A 253 19.11 9.11 7.10
C VAL A 253 20.47 9.54 6.56
N ASN A 254 20.53 9.94 5.29
CA ASN A 254 21.73 10.40 4.63
C ASN A 254 21.66 11.92 4.43
N PRO A 255 22.66 12.70 4.87
CA PRO A 255 22.68 14.14 4.63
C PRO A 255 22.92 14.49 3.16
N GLU A 256 23.56 13.60 2.39
CA GLU A 256 23.80 13.79 0.95
C GLU A 256 22.95 12.77 0.17
N PRO A 257 22.23 13.20 -0.90
CA PRO A 257 21.67 12.24 -1.83
C PRO A 257 22.82 11.40 -2.40
N PRO A 258 22.61 10.13 -2.79
CA PRO A 258 23.59 9.47 -3.64
C PRO A 258 23.96 10.44 -4.75
N LEU A 259 25.25 10.65 -5.01
CA LEU A 259 25.76 11.54 -6.07
C LEU A 259 25.13 11.26 -7.46
N ASP A 260 24.43 10.13 -7.54
CA ASP A 260 23.87 9.52 -8.71
C ASP A 260 22.33 9.50 -8.66
N LEU A 261 21.65 10.54 -8.16
CA LEU A 261 20.24 10.78 -8.53
C LEU A 261 20.17 11.80 -9.67
#